data_AF-A0A8J3VYZ2-F1
#
_entry.id   AF-A0A8J3VYZ2-F1
#
_cell.length_a   1.000
_cell.length_b   1.000
_cell.length_c   1.000
_cell.angle_alpha   90.00
_cell.angle_beta   90.00
_cell.angle_gamma   90.00
#
_symmetry.space_group_name_H-M   'P 1'
#
loop_
_entity.id
_entity.type
_entity.pdbx_description
1 polymer ?
#
loop_
_entity_poly.entity_id
_entity_poly.type
_entity_poly.pdbx_seq_one_letter_code
_entity_poly.pdbx_strand_id
1 'polypeptide(L)' 'MTEIGDAGPERSPLGGDIDPAMSPIGRLGDTPVAGHVAIFEEVLTGLETVLASVDDQAPDPTADVLP' A
#
# COMPACT_ATOMS: atom_id res chain seq x y z
N MET A 1 -35.92 5.71 -11.82
CA MET A 1 -35.26 4.45 -11.44
C MET A 1 -33.79 4.70 -11.72
N THR A 2 -33.06 5.23 -10.74
CA THR A 2 -31.64 5.59 -10.91
C THR A 2 -30.82 4.38 -10.49
N GLU A 3 -30.25 3.72 -11.48
CA GLU A 3 -29.29 2.63 -11.30
C GLU A 3 -28.03 3.22 -10.66
N ILE A 4 -27.82 2.93 -9.37
CA ILE A 4 -26.56 3.19 -8.69
C ILE A 4 -25.64 2.05 -9.10
N GLY A 5 -24.80 2.29 -10.10
CA GLY A 5 -23.74 1.38 -10.48
C GLY A 5 -22.80 1.21 -9.29
N ASP A 6 -22.90 0.06 -8.65
CA ASP A 6 -21.94 -0.47 -7.67
C ASP A 6 -20.66 -0.86 -8.43
N ALA A 7 -19.83 0.14 -8.73
CA ALA A 7 -18.42 -0.12 -9.00
C ALA A 7 -17.73 -0.13 -7.63
N GLY A 8 -17.72 -1.31 -7.00
CA GLY A 8 -16.79 -1.57 -5.88
C GLY A 8 -15.37 -1.15 -6.28
N PRO A 9 -14.50 -0.81 -5.31
CA PRO A 9 -13.19 -0.26 -5.61
C PRO A 9 -12.44 -1.26 -6.49
N GLU A 10 -12.28 -0.92 -7.76
CA GLU A 10 -11.44 -1.67 -8.69
C GLU A 10 -10.02 -1.55 -8.15
N ARG A 11 -9.62 -2.50 -7.31
CA ARG A 11 -8.24 -2.63 -6.82
C ARG A 11 -7.38 -2.75 -8.07
N SER A 12 -6.67 -1.67 -8.37
CA SER A 12 -5.84 -1.59 -9.56
C SER A 12 -4.88 -2.79 -9.56
N PRO A 13 -4.80 -3.60 -10.64
CA PRO A 13 -3.94 -4.80 -10.66
C PRO A 13 -2.45 -4.50 -10.48
N LEU A 14 -2.08 -3.22 -10.57
CA LEU A 14 -0.72 -2.69 -10.48
C LEU A 14 -0.40 -2.07 -9.11
N GLY A 15 -1.38 -1.99 -8.21
CA GLY A 15 -1.20 -1.42 -6.86
C GLY A 15 -1.09 -2.53 -5.82
N GLY A 16 0.07 -2.67 -5.20
CA GLY A 16 0.27 -3.62 -4.11
C GLY A 16 -0.73 -3.40 -2.97
N ASP A 17 -1.13 -4.49 -2.31
CA ASP A 17 -2.11 -4.45 -1.22
C ASP A 17 -1.54 -3.70 0.00
N ILE A 18 -2.13 -2.55 0.32
CA ILE A 18 -1.73 -1.71 1.47
C ILE A 18 -2.46 -2.08 2.77
N ASP A 19 -3.54 -2.86 2.69
CA ASP A 19 -4.32 -3.28 3.86
C ASP A 19 -3.45 -3.90 4.97
N PRO A 20 -2.47 -4.79 4.70
CA PRO A 20 -1.58 -5.31 5.74
C PRO A 20 -0.67 -4.24 6.34
N ALA A 21 -0.15 -3.30 5.54
CA ALA A 21 0.71 -2.21 6.00
C ALA A 21 -0.03 -1.23 6.91
N MET A 22 -1.35 -1.07 6.72
CA MET A 22 -2.21 -0.16 7.50
C MET A 22 -2.77 -0.79 8.78
N SER A 23 -2.75 -2.12 8.91
CA SER A 23 -3.25 -2.86 10.09
C SER A 23 -2.77 -2.30 11.46
N PRO A 24 -1.49 -1.89 11.63
CA PRO A 24 -0.98 -1.34 12.89
C PRO A 24 -1.75 -0.14 13.44
N ILE A 25 -2.38 0.67 12.58
CA ILE A 25 -3.12 1.89 12.96
C ILE A 25 -4.28 1.58 13.92
N GLY A 26 -4.85 0.37 13.85
CA GLY A 26 -5.90 -0.06 14.77
C GLY A 26 -5.50 -0.01 16.25
N ARG A 27 -4.20 -0.03 16.56
CA ARG A 27 -3.67 0.00 17.93
C ARG A 27 -3.56 1.40 18.53
N LEU A 28 -3.75 2.47 17.75
CA LEU A 28 -3.57 3.85 18.24
C LEU A 28 -4.49 4.20 19.41
N GLY A 29 -5.72 3.67 19.42
CA GLY A 29 -6.71 3.93 20.48
C GLY A 29 -6.33 3.33 21.84
N ASP A 30 -5.58 2.23 21.83
CA ASP A 30 -5.15 1.51 23.04
C ASP A 30 -3.70 1.84 23.45
N THR A 31 -2.99 2.65 22.64
CA THR A 31 -1.59 2.98 22.85
C THR A 31 -1.45 4.41 23.40
N PRO A 32 -0.66 4.63 24.47
CA PRO A 32 -0.32 5.99 24.91
C PRO A 32 0.31 6.80 23.78
N VAL A 33 0.08 8.11 23.73
CA VAL A 33 0.61 9.00 22.67
C VAL A 33 2.12 8.86 22.47
N ALA A 34 2.88 8.63 23.55
CA ALA A 34 4.32 8.39 23.50
C ALA A 34 4.72 7.17 22.64
N GLY A 35 3.82 6.19 22.46
CA GLY A 35 4.02 5.01 21.62
C GLY A 35 3.47 5.13 20.20
N HIS A 36 2.80 6.23 19.84
CA HIS A 36 2.22 6.40 18.49
C HIS A 36 3.30 6.46 17.41
N VAL A 37 4.48 7.02 17.72
CA VAL A 37 5.61 7.08 16.79
C VAL A 37 6.03 5.70 16.31
N ALA A 38 6.15 4.73 17.22
CA ALA A 38 6.52 3.36 16.87
C ALA A 38 5.48 2.70 15.94
N ILE A 39 4.19 3.00 16.15
CA ILE A 39 3.12 2.50 15.28
C ILE A 39 3.24 3.11 13.88
N PHE A 40 3.53 4.41 13.77
CA PHE A 40 3.73 5.06 12.47
C PHE A 40 4.97 4.56 11.74
N GLU A 41 6.07 4.28 12.46
CA GLU A 41 7.28 3.69 11.86
C GLU A 41 7.01 2.28 11.30
N GLU A 42 6.22 1.47 11.99
CA GLU A 42 5.82 0.13 11.52
C GLU A 42 4.98 0.22 10.23
N VAL A 43 4.00 1.14 10.18
CA VAL A 43 3.20 1.40 8.97
C VAL A 43 4.08 1.87 7.82
N LEU A 44 4.98 2.83 8.10
CA LEU A 44 5.88 3.38 7.09
C LEU A 44 6.75 2.27 6.47
N THR A 45 7.34 1.41 7.30
CA THR A 45 8.15 0.27 6.86
C THR A 45 7.34 -0.69 5.96
N GLY A 46 6.08 -0.94 6.34
CA GLY A 46 5.17 -1.76 5.54
C GLY A 46 4.87 -1.14 4.17
N LEU A 47 4.63 0.17 4.12
CA LEU A 47 4.38 0.89 2.87
C LEU A 47 5.63 0.95 1.99
N GLU A 48 6.82 1.15 2.55
CA GLU A 48 8.08 1.08 1.82
C GLU A 48 8.28 -0.30 1.16
N THR A 49 7.89 -1.37 1.85
CA THR A 49 7.93 -2.73 1.30
C THR A 49 6.95 -2.90 0.14
N VAL A 50 5.73 -2.37 0.25
CA VAL A 50 4.74 -2.39 -0.83
C VAL A 50 5.24 -1.61 -2.04
N LEU A 51 5.86 -0.44 -1.83
CA LEU A 51 6.41 0.38 -2.90
C LEU A 51 7.59 -0.32 -3.60
N ALA A 52 8.50 -0.92 -2.84
CA ALA A 52 9.61 -1.70 -3.40
C ALA A 52 9.11 -2.88 -4.25
N SER A 53 8.04 -3.56 -3.82
CA SER A 53 7.42 -4.64 -4.60
C SER A 53 6.84 -4.19 -5.93
N VAL A 54 6.41 -2.93 -6.07
CA VAL A 54 5.91 -2.38 -7.35
C VAL A 54 7.09 -2.03 -8.27
N ASP A 55 8.18 -1.50 -7.71
CA ASP A 55 9.42 -1.21 -8.44
C ASP A 55 10.02 -2.48 -9.06
N ASP A 56 10.04 -3.59 -8.31
CA ASP A 56 10.49 -4.90 -8.79
C ASP A 56 9.64 -5.48 -9.94
N GLN A 57 8.40 -5.03 -10.10
CA GLN A 57 7.49 -5.48 -11.17
C GLN A 57 7.50 -4.57 -12.40
N ALA A 58 8.13 -3.41 -12.34
CA ALA A 58 8.26 -2.54 -13.50
C ALA A 58 9.24 -3.20 -14.51
N PRO A 59 8.83 -3.44 -15.77
CA PRO A 59 9.78 -3.88 -16.78
C PRO A 59 10.85 -2.81 -16.97
N ASP A 60 12.11 -3.20 -16.94
CA ASP A 60 13.24 -2.30 -17.18
C ASP A 60 13.09 -1.67 -18.58
N PRO A 61 12.83 -0.36 -18.68
CA PRO A 61 12.62 0.32 -19.96
C PRO A 61 13.89 0.33 -20.84
N THR A 62 15.04 -0.07 -20.29
CA THR A 62 16.32 -0.16 -21.02
C THR A 62 16.63 -1.57 -21.54
N ALA A 63 15.89 -2.60 -21.12
CA ALA A 63 16.08 -3.97 -21.59
C ALA A 63 15.55 -4.24 -23.02
N ASP A 64 14.63 -3.39 -23.51
CA ASP A 64 14.03 -3.47 -24.85
C ASP A 64 14.84 -2.73 -25.95
N VAL A 65 16.02 -2.20 -25.61
CA VAL A 65 16.95 -1.57 -26.57
C VAL A 65 18.18 -2.46 -26.75
N LEU A 66 17.99 -3.64 -27.35
CA LEU A 66 19.07 -4.37 -28.01
C LEU A 66 18.79 -4.41 -29.53
N PRO A 67 19.74 -4.01 -30.40
CA PRO A 67 19.56 -4.03 -31.86
C PRO A 67 19.52 -5.45 -32.46
#